data_AF-A0A1M6DGA8-F1
#
_entry.id   AF-A0A1M6DGA8-F1
#
_cell.length_a   1.000
_cell.length_b   1.000
_cell.length_c   1.000
_cell.angle_alpha   90.00
_cell.angle_beta   90.00
_cell.angle_gamma   90.00
#
_symmetry.space_group_name_H-M   'P 1'
#
loop_
_entity.id
_entity.type
_entity.pdbx_description
1 polymer ?
#
loop_
_entity_poly.entity_id
_entity_poly.type
_entity_poly.pdbx_seq_one_letter_code
_entity_poly.pdbx_strand_id
1 'polypeptide(L)' 'MFLKYQALILLTVVASQCENKNLIKDCPEEKIINTMPTVGDFNQPKEYYIYKGERKEINEFDATWISENCKVPVTEVH' A
#
# COMPACT_ATOMS: atom_id res chain seq x y z
N MET A 1 -46.99 -33.74 22.66
CA MET A 1 -46.69 -32.41 23.22
C MET A 1 -45.46 -31.90 22.50
N PHE A 2 -45.64 -30.92 21.60
CA PHE A 2 -44.64 -30.42 20.66
C PHE A 2 -43.64 -29.49 21.35
N LEU A 3 -42.34 -29.80 21.32
CA LEU A 3 -41.26 -28.81 21.44
C LEU A 3 -40.29 -29.09 20.29
N LYS A 4 -40.37 -28.40 19.14
CA LYS A 4 -39.86 -27.03 18.88
C LYS A 4 -38.45 -26.81 19.43
N TYR A 5 -37.45 -27.46 18.84
CA TYR A 5 -36.09 -26.95 18.86
C TYR A 5 -35.71 -26.54 17.45
N GLN A 6 -35.84 -25.23 17.22
CA GLN A 6 -35.51 -24.58 15.96
C GLN A 6 -34.00 -24.61 15.73
N ALA A 7 -33.66 -24.83 14.47
CA ALA A 7 -32.34 -24.67 13.90
C ALA A 7 -31.73 -23.30 14.25
N LEU A 8 -30.61 -23.31 14.94
CA LEU A 8 -29.67 -22.19 15.02
C LEU A 8 -28.40 -22.63 14.32
N ILE A 9 -28.49 -22.63 12.98
CA ILE A 9 -27.35 -22.65 12.09
C ILE A 9 -26.64 -21.30 12.31
N LEU A 10 -25.60 -21.32 13.16
CA LEU A 10 -24.63 -20.23 13.30
C LEU A 10 -23.86 -20.14 11.98
N LEU A 11 -24.46 -19.43 11.04
CA LEU A 11 -23.85 -18.98 9.80
C LEU A 11 -22.78 -17.93 10.18
N THR A 12 -21.59 -18.41 10.51
CA THR A 12 -20.41 -17.54 10.62
C THR A 12 -20.04 -17.10 9.20
N VAL A 13 -20.68 -16.03 8.74
CA VAL A 13 -20.25 -15.29 7.56
C VAL A 13 -18.87 -14.73 7.87
N VAL A 14 -17.83 -15.37 7.34
CA VAL A 14 -16.48 -14.82 7.31
C VAL A 14 -16.51 -13.72 6.25
N ALA A 15 -16.82 -12.49 6.66
CA ALA A 15 -16.65 -11.33 5.80
C ALA A 15 -15.14 -11.20 5.55
N SER A 16 -14.68 -11.63 4.38
CA SER A 16 -13.32 -11.39 3.91
C SER A 16 -13.19 -9.87 3.73
N GLN A 17 -12.61 -9.20 4.73
CA GLN A 17 -12.30 -7.78 4.66
C GLN A 17 -11.15 -7.64 3.67
N CYS A 18 -11.49 -7.48 2.38
CA CYS A 18 -10.58 -6.83 1.45
C CYS A 18 -10.39 -5.42 2.00
N GLU A 19 -9.29 -5.18 2.72
CA GLU A 19 -8.84 -3.83 3.01
C GLU A 19 -8.74 -3.10 1.68
N ASN A 20 -9.74 -2.27 1.38
CA ASN A 20 -9.65 -1.29 0.32
C ASN A 20 -8.60 -0.29 0.82
N LYS A 21 -7.33 -0.60 0.58
CA LYS A 21 -6.25 0.34 0.80
C LYS A 21 -6.56 1.50 -0.14
N ASN A 22 -7.08 2.58 0.44
CA ASN A 22 -7.30 3.82 -0.30
C ASN A 22 -5.93 4.34 -0.72
N LEU A 23 -5.50 3.96 -1.92
CA LEU A 23 -4.23 4.37 -2.47
C LEU A 23 -4.24 5.87 -2.73
N ILE A 24 -3.10 6.51 -2.46
CA ILE A 24 -2.91 7.95 -2.66
C ILE A 24 -2.95 8.24 -4.16
N LYS A 25 -3.86 9.13 -4.55
CA LYS A 25 -4.04 9.66 -5.92
C LYS A 25 -3.65 11.13 -5.92
N ASP A 26 -2.40 11.39 -5.57
CA ASP A 26 -1.83 12.73 -5.50
C ASP A 26 -0.35 12.67 -5.90
N CYS A 27 0.20 13.75 -6.44
CA CYS A 27 1.55 13.73 -7.00
C CYS A 27 2.60 13.86 -5.88
N PRO A 28 3.51 12.89 -5.74
CA PRO A 28 4.67 13.04 -4.88
C PRO A 28 5.62 14.10 -5.45
N GLU A 29 6.39 14.71 -4.56
CA GLU A 29 7.37 15.74 -4.89
C GLU A 29 8.56 15.15 -5.64
N GLU A 30 9.02 13.97 -5.22
CA GLU A 30 10.13 13.26 -5.86
C GLU A 30 10.05 11.75 -5.62
N LYS A 31 10.70 10.99 -6.51
CA LYS A 31 10.94 9.56 -6.36
C LYS A 31 12.41 9.36 -6.05
N ILE A 32 12.71 8.73 -4.91
CA ILE A 32 14.08 8.37 -4.55
C ILE A 32 14.36 6.94 -4.98
N ILE A 33 15.51 6.72 -5.62
CA ILE A 33 16.06 5.40 -5.93
C ILE A 33 17.40 5.27 -5.20
N ASN A 34 17.42 4.48 -4.13
CA ASN A 34 18.62 4.22 -3.35
C ASN A 34 19.44 3.08 -3.99
N THR A 35 20.58 3.44 -4.54
CA THR A 35 21.54 2.54 -5.20
C THR A 35 22.78 2.26 -4.34
N MET A 36 22.85 2.81 -3.12
CA MET A 36 24.00 2.61 -2.23
C MET A 36 24.25 1.12 -1.96
N PRO A 37 25.50 0.64 -2.07
CA PRO A 37 25.84 -0.72 -1.70
C PRO A 37 25.59 -0.89 -0.21
N THR A 38 24.79 -1.89 0.14
CA THR A 38 24.48 -2.19 1.55
C THR A 38 25.16 -3.48 1.94
N VAL A 39 25.74 -3.51 3.14
CA VAL A 39 26.34 -4.71 3.73
C VAL A 39 25.32 -5.37 4.68
N GLY A 40 25.01 -6.65 4.47
CA GLY A 40 24.10 -7.44 5.31
C GLY A 40 22.69 -7.68 4.73
N ASP A 41 21.78 -8.21 5.55
CA ASP A 41 20.39 -8.52 5.16
C ASP A 41 19.56 -7.25 4.97
N PHE A 42 18.93 -7.14 3.80
CA PHE A 42 18.22 -5.95 3.35
C PHE A 42 16.71 -6.12 3.51
N ASN A 43 16.11 -5.42 4.48
CA ASN A 43 14.65 -5.39 4.67
C ASN A 43 14.01 -4.05 4.30
N GLN A 44 14.79 -3.07 3.82
CA GLN A 44 14.26 -1.76 3.48
C GLN A 44 13.94 -1.66 1.98
N PRO A 45 12.88 -0.95 1.57
CA PRO A 45 12.62 -0.68 0.16
C PRO A 45 13.69 0.25 -0.44
N LYS A 46 14.19 -0.10 -1.63
CA LYS A 46 15.17 0.71 -2.38
C LYS A 46 14.56 1.93 -3.03
N GLU A 47 13.26 1.91 -3.25
CA GLU A 47 12.54 2.98 -3.93
C GLU A 47 11.39 3.45 -3.06
N TYR A 48 11.23 4.77 -2.94
CA TYR A 48 10.17 5.41 -2.17
C TYR A 48 9.88 6.80 -2.73
N TYR A 49 8.72 7.34 -2.38
CA TYR A 49 8.35 8.70 -2.74
C TYR A 49 8.55 9.65 -1.56
N ILE A 50 8.88 10.90 -1.86
CA ILE A 50 8.71 12.01 -0.92
C ILE A 50 7.39 12.69 -1.26
N TYR A 51 6.51 12.78 -0.26
CA TYR A 51 5.19 13.36 -0.38
C TYR A 51 4.91 14.22 0.84
N LYS A 52 4.66 15.52 0.62
CA LYS A 52 4.45 16.51 1.67
C LYS A 52 5.62 16.60 2.65
N GLY A 53 6.84 16.42 2.14
CA GLY A 53 8.06 16.39 2.94
C GLY A 53 8.27 15.11 3.76
N GLU A 54 7.42 14.09 3.60
CA GLU A 54 7.54 12.79 4.28
C GLU A 54 7.88 11.66 3.30
N ARG A 55 8.65 10.68 3.77
CA ARG A 55 8.85 9.42 3.03
C ARG A 55 7.55 8.60 3.05
N LYS A 56 7.13 8.15 1.87
CA LYS A 56 6.03 7.22 1.65
C LYS A 56 6.46 6.07 0.76
N GLU A 57 5.97 4.88 1.09
CA GLU A 57 6.26 3.68 0.32
C GLU A 57 5.51 3.69 -1.01
N ILE A 58 6.12 3.12 -2.05
CA ILE A 58 5.53 3.14 -3.40
C ILE A 58 4.15 2.49 -3.44
N ASN A 59 3.93 1.46 -2.62
CA ASN A 59 2.67 0.73 -2.53
C ASN A 59 1.54 1.50 -1.82
N GLU A 60 1.82 2.68 -1.25
CA GLU A 60 0.81 3.57 -0.71
C GLU A 60 0.12 4.40 -1.82
N PHE A 61 0.67 4.42 -3.03
CA PHE A 61 0.16 5.21 -4.16
C PHE A 61 -0.51 4.36 -5.22
N ASP A 62 -1.45 4.97 -5.94
CA ASP A 62 -2.02 4.40 -7.15
C ASP A 62 -1.04 4.60 -8.31
N ALA A 63 -0.26 3.57 -8.63
CA ALA A 63 0.79 3.63 -9.64
C ALA A 63 0.24 4.06 -11.03
N THR A 64 -0.96 3.62 -11.39
CA THR A 64 -1.60 4.00 -12.66
C THR A 64 -1.93 5.49 -12.64
N TRP A 65 -2.56 5.97 -11.58
CA TRP A 65 -2.89 7.39 -11.43
C TRP A 65 -1.64 8.28 -11.46
N ILE A 66 -0.57 7.90 -10.76
CA ILE A 66 0.71 8.62 -10.78
C ILE A 66 1.27 8.71 -12.20
N SER A 67 1.28 7.58 -12.93
CA SER A 67 1.85 7.53 -14.29
C SER A 67 1.10 8.41 -15.30
N GLU A 68 -0.22 8.57 -15.11
CA GLU A 68 -1.08 9.35 -16.00
C GLU A 68 -1.14 10.84 -15.65
N ASN A 69 -1.01 11.17 -14.36
CA ASN A 69 -1.30 12.53 -13.86
C ASN A 69 -0.06 13.27 -13.37
N CYS A 70 1.05 12.57 -13.11
CA CYS A 70 2.22 13.17 -12.47
C CYS A 70 3.47 13.03 -13.32
N LYS A 71 4.28 14.09 -13.34
CA LYS A 71 5.66 14.05 -13.81
C LYS A 71 6.59 14.13 -12.61
N VAL A 72 6.79 13.00 -11.94
CA VAL A 72 7.58 12.90 -10.70
C VAL A 72 9.07 12.92 -11.05
N PRO A 73 9.86 13.90 -10.55
CA PRO A 73 11.31 13.89 -10.73
C PRO A 73 11.93 12.70 -9.99
N VAL A 74 12.97 12.11 -10.58
CA VAL A 74 13.69 10.98 -10.01
C VAL A 74 15.04 11.45 -9.48
N THR A 75 15.31 11.13 -8.21
CA THR A 75 16.57 11.39 -7.54
C THR A 75 17.23 10.05 -7.22
N GLU A 76 18.37 9.79 -7.84
CA GLU A 76 19.19 8.62 -7.55
C GLU A 76 20.21 8.98 -6.45
N VAL A 77 20.28 8.13 -5.42
CA VAL A 77 21.26 8.27 -4.34
C VAL A 77 22.25 7.11 -4.47
N HIS A 78 23.55 7.44 -4.55
CA HIS A 78 24.65 6.50 -4.80
C HIS A 78 25.56 6.34 -3.58
#